data_AF-A0A8S2G2Z0-F1
#
_entry.id   AF-A0A8S2G2Z0-F1
#
_cell.length_a   1.000
_cell.length_b   1.000
_cell.length_c   1.000
_cell.angle_alpha   90.00
_cell.angle_beta   90.00
_cell.angle_gamma   90.00
#
_symmetry.space_group_name_H-M   'P 1'
#
loop_
_entity.id
_entity.type
_entity.pdbx_description
1 polymer ?
#
loop_
_entity_poly.entity_id
_entity_poly.type
_entity_poly.pdbx_seq_one_letter_code
_entity_poly.pdbx_strand_id
1 'polypeptide(L)'
;HKLLQRKRARKNLEKKERRHNESITTARRRITIGLFLCRRKNNSSSPIRTTLNPNAKLYAIPYVDFISVGNKIPNEANCHRMMDVLTATIKDAASEANIGFIDSIQTAFKGHEMYSSDPYVDDFFASKNAAHPNAKGYAKIGQLVAAYLQSQ
;
A
#
# COMPACT_ATOMS: atom_id res chain seq x y z
N HIS A 1 40.26 1.86 -28.31
CA HIS A 1 39.17 0.86 -28.47
C HIS A 1 38.38 0.58 -27.17
N LYS A 2 39.02 0.13 -26.06
CA LYS A 2 38.34 -0.17 -24.77
C LYS A 2 37.53 0.98 -24.15
N LEU A 3 38.02 2.23 -24.26
CA LEU A 3 37.31 3.41 -23.74
C LEU A 3 35.97 3.67 -24.46
N LEU A 4 35.93 3.40 -25.76
CA LEU A 4 34.73 3.59 -26.59
C LEU A 4 33.64 2.56 -26.22
N GLN A 5 34.05 1.32 -25.94
CA GLN A 5 33.13 0.27 -25.50
C GLN A 5 32.53 0.56 -24.11
N ARG A 6 33.34 1.07 -23.17
CA ARG A 6 32.84 1.50 -21.84
C ARG A 6 31.83 2.64 -21.92
N LYS A 7 32.06 3.63 -22.80
CA LYS A 7 31.09 4.72 -23.04
C LYS A 7 29.77 4.23 -23.63
N ARG A 8 29.80 3.24 -24.54
CA ARG A 8 28.60 2.62 -25.11
C ARG A 8 27.81 1.81 -24.07
N ALA A 9 28.51 1.03 -23.25
CA ALA A 9 27.88 0.26 -22.17
C ALA A 9 27.16 1.16 -21.16
N ARG A 10 27.80 2.27 -20.74
CA ARG A 10 27.20 3.23 -19.81
C ARG A 10 25.94 3.90 -20.38
N LYS A 11 25.97 4.34 -21.64
CA LYS A 11 24.79 4.89 -22.33
C LYS A 11 23.63 3.89 -22.41
N ASN A 12 23.94 2.62 -22.63
CA ASN A 12 22.92 1.56 -22.68
C ASN A 12 22.30 1.31 -21.30
N LEU A 13 23.09 1.38 -20.24
CA LEU A 13 22.62 1.24 -18.86
C LEU A 13 21.68 2.39 -18.47
N GLU A 14 22.11 3.64 -18.71
CA GLU A 14 21.30 4.85 -18.44
C GLU A 14 19.97 4.84 -19.23
N LYS A 15 19.99 4.34 -20.47
CA LYS A 15 18.78 4.19 -21.28
C LYS A 15 17.84 3.10 -20.74
N LYS A 16 18.39 2.04 -20.15
CA LYS A 16 17.60 0.95 -19.54
C LYS A 16 16.98 1.40 -18.22
N GLU A 17 17.71 2.15 -17.39
CA GLU A 17 17.19 2.77 -16.16
C GLU A 17 16.09 3.79 -16.45
N ARG A 18 16.27 4.65 -17.47
CA ARG A 18 15.21 5.59 -17.90
C ARG A 18 13.93 4.86 -18.30
N ARG A 19 14.02 3.80 -19.10
CA ARG A 19 12.86 2.99 -19.50
C ARG A 19 12.18 2.31 -18.31
N HIS A 20 12.96 1.83 -17.35
CA HIS A 20 12.41 1.24 -16.12
C HIS A 20 11.68 2.29 -15.27
N ASN A 21 12.26 3.48 -15.10
CA ASN A 21 11.64 4.59 -14.37
C ASN A 21 10.41 5.14 -15.08
N GLU A 22 10.41 5.23 -16.41
CA GLU A 22 9.23 5.61 -17.22
C GLU A 22 8.13 4.56 -17.14
N SER A 23 8.48 3.27 -17.10
CA SER A 23 7.54 2.16 -16.88
C SER A 23 6.92 2.24 -15.48
N ILE A 24 7.71 2.49 -14.44
CA ILE A 24 7.22 2.70 -13.07
C ILE A 24 6.34 3.95 -12.98
N THR A 25 6.72 5.04 -13.64
CA THR A 25 5.95 6.30 -13.63
C THR A 25 4.63 6.14 -14.39
N THR A 26 4.63 5.41 -15.51
CA THR A 26 3.42 5.07 -16.27
C THR A 26 2.51 4.13 -15.49
N ALA A 27 3.08 3.15 -14.78
CA ALA A 27 2.34 2.28 -13.87
C ALA A 27 1.74 3.09 -12.70
N ARG A 28 2.49 4.03 -12.11
CA ARG A 28 2.01 4.96 -11.08
C ARG A 28 0.88 5.87 -11.57
N ARG A 29 0.91 6.33 -12.84
CA ARG A 29 -0.15 7.17 -13.44
C ARG A 29 -1.43 6.40 -13.78
N ARG A 30 -1.37 5.08 -13.94
CA ARG A 30 -2.55 4.23 -14.22
C ARG A 30 -3.25 3.74 -12.95
N ILE A 31 -2.61 3.88 -11.79
CA ILE A 31 -3.13 3.39 -10.52
C ILE A 31 -3.54 4.59 -9.69
N THR A 32 -4.81 5.00 -9.83
CA THR A 32 -5.45 5.83 -8.80
C THR A 32 -5.77 4.90 -7.63
N ILE A 33 -4.85 4.78 -6.66
CA ILE A 33 -5.12 4.07 -5.41
C ILE A 33 -6.04 4.97 -4.57
N GLY A 34 -7.35 4.69 -4.60
CA GLY A 34 -8.27 5.22 -3.60
C GLY A 34 -8.14 4.40 -2.33
N LEU A 35 -7.39 4.90 -1.34
CA LEU A 35 -7.41 4.34 0.01
C LEU A 35 -8.76 4.72 0.64
N PHE A 36 -9.69 3.76 0.77
CA PHE A 36 -11.03 4.03 1.30
C PHE A 36 -11.15 3.50 2.73
N LEU A 37 -11.07 4.40 3.71
CA LEU A 37 -11.51 4.10 5.08
C LEU A 37 -13.05 4.14 5.11
N CYS A 38 -13.67 2.99 5.35
CA CYS A 38 -15.11 2.89 5.56
C CYS A 38 -15.49 3.57 6.88
N ARG A 39 -15.95 4.82 6.82
CA ARG A 39 -16.48 5.55 7.98
C ARG A 39 -17.96 5.20 8.14
N ARG A 40 -18.29 4.16 8.92
CA ARG A 40 -19.68 3.96 9.40
C ARG A 40 -20.01 5.03 10.44
N LYS A 41 -20.77 6.06 10.04
CA LYS A 41 -21.62 6.83 10.98
C LYS A 41 -22.93 7.23 10.31
N ASN A 42 -24.01 6.62 10.80
CA ASN A 42 -25.38 7.12 10.94
C ASN A 42 -26.01 7.89 9.76
N ASN A 43 -26.98 7.24 9.10
CA ASN A 43 -28.16 7.82 8.44
C ASN A 43 -28.02 8.96 7.42
N SER A 44 -26.84 9.15 6.82
CA SER A 44 -26.75 9.83 5.52
C SER A 44 -25.67 9.15 4.69
N SER A 45 -26.05 8.11 3.95
CA SER A 45 -25.26 7.59 2.85
C SER A 45 -25.18 8.69 1.79
N SER A 46 -24.23 9.62 1.94
CA SER A 46 -23.79 10.41 0.81
C SER A 46 -23.31 9.38 -0.22
N PRO A 47 -24.02 9.19 -1.36
CA PRO A 47 -23.60 8.21 -2.34
C PRO A 47 -22.17 8.58 -2.73
N ILE A 48 -21.30 7.57 -2.82
CA ILE A 48 -19.92 7.72 -3.27
C ILE A 48 -19.98 8.33 -4.67
N ARG A 49 -19.96 9.67 -4.76
CA ARG A 49 -19.88 10.42 -6.01
C ARG A 49 -18.41 10.66 -6.29
N THR A 50 -17.72 9.60 -6.69
CA THR A 50 -16.47 9.73 -7.42
C THR A 50 -16.75 9.30 -8.84
N THR A 51 -16.61 10.24 -9.77
CA THR A 51 -16.55 9.95 -11.21
C THR A 51 -15.24 9.20 -11.44
N LEU A 52 -15.20 7.92 -11.08
CA LEU A 52 -14.12 7.03 -11.49
C LEU A 52 -14.11 7.02 -13.01
N ASN A 53 -12.90 7.02 -13.59
CA ASN A 53 -12.76 6.69 -15.00
C ASN A 53 -13.57 5.40 -15.24
N PRO A 54 -14.46 5.33 -16.25
CA PRO A 54 -15.28 4.14 -16.51
C PRO A 54 -14.46 2.85 -16.64
N ASN A 55 -13.16 2.96 -16.96
CA ASN A 55 -12.23 1.85 -17.10
C ASN A 55 -11.37 1.60 -15.84
N ALA A 56 -11.57 2.34 -14.75
CA ALA A 56 -10.85 2.12 -13.50
C ALA A 56 -11.40 0.87 -12.80
N LYS A 57 -10.51 -0.05 -12.44
CA LYS A 57 -10.83 -1.16 -11.55
C LYS A 57 -10.60 -0.74 -10.10
N LEU A 58 -11.55 -1.06 -9.24
CA LEU A 58 -11.47 -0.87 -7.80
C LEU A 58 -10.93 -2.13 -7.15
N TYR A 59 -10.05 -1.95 -6.17
CA TYR A 59 -9.53 -3.02 -5.33
C TYR A 59 -9.53 -2.56 -3.88
N ALA A 60 -9.88 -3.47 -2.99
CA ALA A 60 -9.73 -3.29 -1.56
C ALA A 60 -8.38 -3.84 -1.10
N ILE A 61 -7.83 -3.23 -0.05
CA ILE A 61 -6.62 -3.70 0.62
C ILE A 61 -6.88 -3.85 2.12
N PRO A 62 -6.14 -4.72 2.82
CA PRO A 62 -6.16 -4.82 4.27
C PRO A 62 -5.93 -3.48 4.97
N TYR A 63 -6.46 -3.37 6.20
CA TYR A 63 -6.16 -2.23 7.04
C TYR A 63 -4.73 -2.36 7.57
N VAL A 64 -3.89 -1.36 7.27
CA VAL A 64 -2.43 -1.39 7.55
C VAL A 64 -1.96 -0.23 8.43
N ASP A 65 -2.88 0.61 8.89
CA ASP A 65 -2.57 1.66 9.86
C ASP A 65 -2.37 1.03 11.25
N PHE A 66 -1.25 1.34 11.88
CA PHE A 66 -0.90 1.02 13.26
C PHE A 66 -0.76 -0.46 13.66
N ILE A 67 0.49 -0.86 13.89
CA ILE A 67 0.81 -1.92 14.85
C ILE A 67 2.11 -1.51 15.58
N SER A 68 2.12 -1.66 16.90
CA SER A 68 3.32 -1.59 17.75
C SER A 68 3.81 -3.01 18.04
N VAL A 69 5.12 -3.17 18.28
CA VAL A 69 5.71 -4.44 18.72
C VAL A 69 6.38 -4.30 20.07
N GLY A 70 6.26 -5.36 20.88
CA GLY A 70 6.98 -5.48 22.14
C GLY A 70 6.30 -4.79 23.31
N ASN A 71 4.96 -4.64 23.27
CA ASN A 71 4.15 -3.94 24.26
C ASN A 71 4.63 -2.49 24.51
N LYS A 72 5.05 -1.81 23.45
CA LYS A 72 5.51 -0.41 23.53
C LYS A 72 4.36 0.59 23.66
N ILE A 73 3.13 0.12 23.50
CA ILE A 73 1.91 0.87 23.76
C ILE A 73 0.95 0.09 24.67
N PRO A 74 0.11 0.78 25.46
CA PRO A 74 -0.97 0.13 26.18
C PRO A 74 -1.90 -0.64 25.23
N ASN A 75 -2.36 -1.82 25.65
CA ASN A 75 -3.33 -2.64 24.92
C ASN A 75 -2.89 -3.11 23.52
N GLU A 76 -1.58 -3.22 23.26
CA GLU A 76 -1.03 -3.65 21.96
C GLU A 76 -1.74 -4.89 21.38
N ALA A 77 -1.90 -5.96 22.18
CA ALA A 77 -2.59 -7.18 21.74
C ALA A 77 -4.06 -6.95 21.31
N ASN A 78 -4.76 -5.99 21.93
CA ASN A 78 -6.13 -5.63 21.53
C ASN A 78 -6.12 -4.83 20.21
N CYS A 79 -5.10 -4.00 19.98
CA CYS A 79 -4.91 -3.33 18.70
C CYS A 79 -4.72 -4.35 17.57
N HIS A 80 -3.84 -5.33 17.74
CA HIS A 80 -3.65 -6.41 16.76
C HIS A 80 -4.96 -7.13 16.41
N ARG A 81 -5.76 -7.50 17.42
CA ARG A 81 -7.08 -8.12 17.18
C ARG A 81 -8.04 -7.20 16.43
N MET A 82 -8.03 -5.89 16.73
CA MET A 82 -8.86 -4.92 16.03
C MET A 82 -8.46 -4.81 14.55
N MET A 83 -7.16 -4.87 14.23
CA MET A 83 -6.67 -4.89 12.85
C MET A 83 -7.22 -6.07 12.06
N ASP A 84 -7.25 -7.26 12.67
CA ASP A 84 -7.80 -8.47 12.04
C ASP A 84 -9.31 -8.31 11.79
N VAL A 85 -10.05 -7.77 12.76
CA VAL A 85 -11.50 -7.51 12.62
C VAL A 85 -11.80 -6.48 11.52
N LEU A 86 -11.04 -5.38 11.47
CA LEU A 86 -11.19 -4.36 10.44
C LEU A 86 -10.85 -4.92 9.06
N THR A 87 -9.80 -5.73 8.96
CA THR A 87 -9.41 -6.37 7.70
C THR A 87 -10.47 -7.35 7.21
N ALA A 88 -11.02 -8.18 8.09
CA ALA A 88 -12.14 -9.07 7.76
C ALA A 88 -13.35 -8.27 7.26
N THR A 89 -13.70 -7.17 7.93
CA THR A 89 -14.81 -6.28 7.52
C THR A 89 -14.59 -5.70 6.12
N ILE A 90 -13.36 -5.28 5.80
CA ILE A 90 -13.02 -4.76 4.46
C ILE A 90 -13.14 -5.88 3.42
N LYS A 91 -12.69 -7.09 3.74
CA LYS A 91 -12.76 -8.25 2.84
C LYS A 91 -14.21 -8.62 2.54
N ASP A 92 -15.08 -8.63 3.55
CA ASP A 92 -16.51 -8.89 3.38
C ASP A 92 -17.15 -7.81 2.50
N ALA A 93 -16.88 -6.54 2.76
CA ALA A 93 -17.37 -5.42 1.94
C ALA A 93 -16.86 -5.48 0.48
N ALA A 94 -15.62 -5.92 0.27
CA ALA A 94 -15.06 -6.11 -1.07
C ALA A 94 -15.79 -7.23 -1.84
N SER A 95 -16.10 -8.33 -1.14
CA SER A 95 -16.89 -9.44 -1.68
C SER A 95 -18.32 -8.99 -2.04
N GLU A 96 -19.01 -8.27 -1.15
CA GLU A 96 -20.35 -7.71 -1.40
C GLU A 96 -20.37 -6.76 -2.60
N ALA A 97 -19.30 -5.97 -2.78
CA ALA A 97 -19.15 -5.05 -3.91
C ALA A 97 -18.61 -5.72 -5.19
N ASN A 98 -18.31 -7.02 -5.15
CA ASN A 98 -17.68 -7.78 -6.24
C ASN A 98 -16.38 -7.12 -6.77
N ILE A 99 -15.53 -6.64 -5.85
CA ILE A 99 -14.21 -6.09 -6.15
C ILE A 99 -13.11 -6.98 -5.59
N GLY A 100 -11.92 -6.94 -6.22
CA GLY A 100 -10.78 -7.74 -5.76
C GLY A 100 -10.25 -7.27 -4.41
N PHE A 101 -9.74 -8.20 -3.61
CA PHE A 101 -9.10 -7.94 -2.32
C PHE A 101 -7.65 -8.44 -2.32
N ILE A 102 -6.70 -7.57 -1.96
CA ILE A 102 -5.26 -7.86 -2.05
C ILE A 102 -4.72 -8.26 -0.67
N ASP A 103 -4.97 -9.52 -0.31
CA ASP A 103 -4.65 -10.09 1.01
C ASP A 103 -3.14 -10.06 1.37
N SER A 104 -2.27 -10.14 0.35
CA SER A 104 -0.81 -10.18 0.51
C SER A 104 -0.22 -8.94 1.18
N ILE A 105 -0.97 -7.83 1.25
CA ILE A 105 -0.55 -6.59 1.91
C ILE A 105 -0.51 -6.76 3.44
N GLN A 106 -1.44 -7.50 4.05
CA GLN A 106 -1.50 -7.66 5.51
C GLN A 106 -0.26 -8.39 6.03
N THR A 107 0.07 -9.52 5.39
CA THR A 107 1.21 -10.35 5.79
C THR A 107 2.55 -9.65 5.58
N ALA A 108 2.64 -8.71 4.64
CA ALA A 108 3.85 -7.96 4.37
C ALA A 108 4.21 -6.90 5.42
N PHE A 109 3.27 -6.50 6.27
CA PHE A 109 3.50 -5.52 7.34
C PHE A 109 3.82 -6.19 8.69
N LYS A 110 3.60 -7.50 8.80
CA LYS A 110 3.98 -8.29 9.99
C LYS A 110 5.51 -8.36 10.11
N GLY A 111 6.05 -8.04 11.28
CA GLY A 111 7.49 -7.88 11.52
C GLY A 111 8.06 -6.52 11.14
N HIS A 112 7.26 -5.64 10.51
CA HIS A 112 7.62 -4.29 10.08
C HIS A 112 6.77 -3.23 10.79
N GLU A 113 6.32 -3.55 12.00
CA GLU A 113 5.55 -2.68 12.88
C GLU A 113 6.35 -1.44 13.30
N MET A 114 5.67 -0.44 13.86
CA MET A 114 6.19 0.91 14.16
C MET A 114 7.53 0.93 14.90
N TYR A 115 7.74 0.01 15.84
CA TYR A 115 8.96 -0.07 16.67
C TYR A 115 9.84 -1.28 16.35
N SER A 116 9.64 -1.90 15.18
CA SER A 116 10.56 -2.92 14.67
C SER A 116 11.90 -2.30 14.25
N SER A 117 12.90 -3.14 13.97
CA SER A 117 14.19 -2.69 13.43
C SER A 117 14.09 -2.17 11.99
N ASP A 118 13.02 -2.50 11.27
CA ASP A 118 12.75 -2.05 9.90
C ASP A 118 11.26 -1.66 9.74
N PRO A 119 10.83 -0.52 10.30
CA PRO A 119 9.42 -0.16 10.36
C PRO A 119 8.89 0.31 9.00
N TYR A 120 7.69 -0.14 8.66
CA TYR A 120 6.89 0.35 7.53
C TYR A 120 5.84 1.38 7.96
N VAL A 121 5.71 1.63 9.26
CA VAL A 121 4.74 2.57 9.85
C VAL A 121 5.51 3.64 10.61
N ASP A 122 5.09 4.89 10.51
CA ASP A 122 5.70 6.01 11.23
C ASP A 122 5.39 5.99 12.73
N ASP A 123 6.38 6.39 13.54
CA ASP A 123 6.25 6.52 14.99
C ASP A 123 5.13 7.50 15.37
N PHE A 124 4.37 7.12 16.40
CA PHE A 124 3.27 7.87 16.97
C PHE A 124 3.68 9.27 17.47
N PHE A 125 4.92 9.42 17.93
CA PHE A 125 5.40 10.65 18.56
C PHE A 125 6.32 11.48 17.65
N ALA A 126 6.80 10.91 16.54
CA ALA A 126 7.82 11.54 15.71
C ALA A 126 7.25 12.30 14.50
N SER A 127 6.00 12.05 14.09
CA SER A 127 5.46 12.61 12.85
C SER A 127 4.01 13.08 12.99
N LYS A 128 3.62 14.01 12.10
CA LYS A 128 2.21 14.41 11.93
C LYS A 128 1.34 13.31 11.32
N ASN A 129 1.97 12.25 10.78
CA ASN A 129 1.34 11.07 10.20
C ASN A 129 1.57 9.86 11.11
N ALA A 130 1.47 10.08 12.42
CA ALA A 130 1.51 9.04 13.43
C ALA A 130 0.68 7.83 12.98
N ALA A 131 1.23 6.63 13.14
CA ALA A 131 0.52 5.37 12.88
C ALA A 131 0.19 5.03 11.42
N HIS A 132 0.57 5.86 10.46
CA HIS A 132 0.38 5.57 9.04
C HIS A 132 1.60 4.89 8.40
N PRO A 133 1.42 4.18 7.27
CA PRO A 133 2.53 3.72 6.48
C PRO A 133 3.51 4.86 6.16
N ASN A 134 4.79 4.62 6.37
CA ASN A 134 5.86 5.53 5.98
C ASN A 134 6.23 5.33 4.50
N ALA A 135 7.27 6.00 4.02
CA ALA A 135 7.71 5.87 2.63
C ALA A 135 8.04 4.42 2.22
N LYS A 136 8.61 3.60 3.12
CA LYS A 136 8.87 2.17 2.87
C LYS A 136 7.56 1.38 2.80
N GLY A 137 6.64 1.62 3.74
CA GLY A 137 5.33 0.99 3.76
C GLY A 137 4.54 1.24 2.48
N TYR A 138 4.43 2.50 2.03
CA TYR A 138 3.77 2.83 0.77
C TYR A 138 4.46 2.22 -0.45
N ALA A 139 5.80 2.18 -0.46
CA ALA A 139 6.53 1.51 -1.53
C ALA A 139 6.22 0.00 -1.58
N LYS A 140 6.14 -0.65 -0.41
CA LYS A 140 5.79 -2.07 -0.30
C LYS A 140 4.37 -2.35 -0.77
N ILE A 141 3.40 -1.53 -0.37
CA ILE A 141 2.01 -1.61 -0.86
C ILE A 141 2.01 -1.52 -2.40
N GLY A 142 2.69 -0.52 -2.97
CA GLY A 142 2.77 -0.36 -4.43
C GLY A 142 3.35 -1.57 -5.15
N GLN A 143 4.37 -2.22 -4.59
CA GLN A 143 4.94 -3.45 -5.15
C GLN A 143 3.95 -4.61 -5.15
N LEU A 144 3.23 -4.81 -4.04
CA LEU A 144 2.27 -5.91 -3.89
C LEU A 144 1.04 -5.71 -4.77
N VAL A 145 0.55 -4.47 -4.86
CA VAL A 145 -0.52 -4.11 -5.80
C VAL A 145 -0.08 -4.40 -7.23
N ALA A 146 1.11 -3.96 -7.62
CA ALA A 146 1.63 -4.22 -8.98
C ALA A 146 1.75 -5.73 -9.27
N ALA A 147 2.26 -6.52 -8.33
CA ALA A 147 2.38 -7.97 -8.47
C ALA A 147 1.00 -8.65 -8.58
N TYR A 148 0.04 -8.26 -7.75
CA TYR A 148 -1.33 -8.77 -7.82
C TYR A 148 -1.98 -8.46 -9.17
N LEU A 149 -1.83 -7.23 -9.68
CA LEU A 149 -2.37 -6.84 -10.98
C LEU A 149 -1.74 -7.59 -12.15
N GLN A 150 -0.49 -8.05 -12.02
CA GLN A 150 0.18 -8.87 -13.03
C GLN A 150 -0.25 -10.34 -13.01
N SER A 151 -0.83 -10.82 -11.91
CA SER A 151 -1.30 -12.21 -11.77
C SER A 151 -2.78 -12.40 -12.10
N GLN A 152 -3.50 -11.33 -12.44
CA GLN A 152 -4.90 -11.37 -12.92
C GLN A 152 -4.94 -11.56 -14.43
#